data_AF-A0A9P0CEQ9-F1
#
_entry.id   AF-A0A9P0CEQ9-F1
#
_cell.length_a   1.000
_cell.length_b   1.000
_cell.length_c   1.000
_cell.angle_alpha   90.00
_cell.angle_beta   90.00
_cell.angle_gamma   90.00
#
_symmetry.space_group_name_H-M   'P 1'
#
loop_
_entity.id
_entity.type
_entity.pdbx_description
1 polymer ?
#
loop_
_entity_poly.entity_id
_entity_poly.type
_entity_poly.pdbx_seq_one_letter_code
_entity_poly.pdbx_strand_id
1 'polypeptide(L)'
;MGMITRVRGRLRSLHTLPKIDPEERNEKIAETVCLLSVVLLLPYCSRNHAPLLLSLGGWCLASYSFLVLPVLISANYKYPVRWLRQLSSKIIGLFMKYYGPVCYVLYRIYEPLDRCEKIFMKMSNISNLTTQLVFFMMCDRVLLCSFGGTHCPQKKITGLYSLMFYNVIAYCTSYIKELIEKEDWSVTVRMTQHSNMKHVAMSATKIVLEWTKAVTFIITVTFMLLVFGLEQGLEHYQPTALYTFVTWTYYTCTEKVFVDLFLPLLLWLKLKSMEALEPLYAPVLLRYYTISLAIIIVTFLSFHGQVRFTILAFYITVFLRSKDLVMNSLKQLRVEQAVLGQFRYATDDEIKNCDDVCAVCLSPMERARATPCQHFFHATCLRQCLNNSPNCPICKREYTFVH
;
A
#
# COMPACT_ATOMS: atom_id res chain seq x y z
N MET A 1 -63.67 55.65 -9.86
CA MET A 1 -62.44 56.04 -10.59
C MET A 1 -61.17 56.23 -9.73
N GLY A 2 -61.21 56.31 -8.39
CA GLY A 2 -60.06 56.74 -7.56
C GLY A 2 -59.09 55.68 -7.01
N MET A 3 -59.43 54.39 -7.01
CA MET A 3 -58.52 53.33 -6.52
C MET A 3 -57.50 52.87 -7.56
N ILE A 4 -57.87 52.86 -8.84
CA ILE A 4 -56.99 52.43 -9.93
C ILE A 4 -55.87 53.47 -10.16
N THR A 5 -56.18 54.76 -10.02
CA THR A 5 -55.17 55.84 -10.13
C THR A 5 -54.20 55.84 -8.94
N ARG A 6 -54.67 55.47 -7.74
CA ARG A 6 -53.83 55.37 -6.52
C ARG A 6 -52.90 54.15 -6.56
N VAL A 7 -53.32 53.04 -7.16
CA VAL A 7 -52.48 51.86 -7.42
C VAL A 7 -51.47 52.14 -8.54
N ARG A 8 -51.87 52.84 -9.60
CA ARG A 8 -50.97 53.23 -10.71
C ARG A 8 -49.91 54.24 -10.26
N GLY A 9 -50.23 55.09 -9.28
CA GLY A 9 -49.28 55.97 -8.60
C GLY A 9 -48.25 55.21 -7.75
N ARG A 10 -48.68 54.19 -6.99
CA ARG A 10 -47.77 53.32 -6.22
C ARG A 10 -46.89 52.42 -7.10
N LEU A 11 -47.39 51.98 -8.25
CA LEU A 11 -46.60 51.23 -9.24
C LEU A 11 -45.57 52.14 -9.95
N ARG A 12 -45.90 53.40 -10.22
CA ARG A 12 -44.90 54.39 -10.67
C ARG A 12 -43.87 54.71 -9.58
N SER A 13 -44.27 54.77 -8.31
CA SER A 13 -43.33 55.02 -7.21
C SER A 13 -42.41 53.83 -6.90
N LEU A 14 -42.80 52.60 -7.26
CA LEU A 14 -41.93 51.41 -7.21
C LEU A 14 -40.93 51.38 -8.38
N HIS A 15 -41.30 51.92 -9.54
CA HIS A 15 -40.36 52.17 -10.64
C HIS A 15 -39.42 53.36 -10.41
N THR A 16 -39.69 54.20 -9.41
CA THR A 16 -38.75 55.19 -8.87
C THR A 16 -38.03 54.67 -7.62
N LEU A 17 -37.63 53.39 -7.62
CA LEU A 17 -36.42 53.05 -6.89
C LEU A 17 -35.28 53.83 -7.57
N PRO A 18 -34.36 54.47 -6.81
CA PRO A 18 -33.19 55.08 -7.42
C PRO A 18 -32.56 54.00 -8.31
N LYS A 19 -32.06 54.38 -9.50
CA LYS A 19 -31.25 53.47 -10.32
C LYS A 19 -30.04 53.08 -9.46
N ILE A 20 -30.19 52.05 -8.64
CA ILE A 20 -29.12 51.43 -7.87
C ILE A 20 -28.14 50.97 -8.93
N ASP A 21 -26.89 51.40 -8.77
CA ASP A 21 -25.82 51.06 -9.68
C ASP A 21 -25.83 49.55 -9.94
N PRO A 22 -25.61 49.12 -11.19
CA PRO A 22 -25.68 47.71 -11.55
C PRO A 22 -24.75 46.84 -10.70
N GLU A 23 -23.63 47.40 -10.21
CA GLU A 23 -22.73 46.73 -9.26
C GLU A 23 -23.36 46.46 -7.89
N GLU A 24 -23.96 47.47 -7.25
CA GLU A 24 -24.53 47.35 -5.90
C GLU A 24 -25.75 46.40 -5.89
N ARG A 25 -26.49 46.36 -7.00
CA ARG A 25 -27.58 45.41 -7.21
C ARG A 25 -27.06 43.97 -7.31
N ASN A 26 -26.01 43.75 -8.07
CA ASN A 26 -25.40 42.42 -8.22
C ASN A 26 -24.78 41.94 -6.89
N GLU A 27 -24.28 42.86 -6.06
CA GLU A 27 -23.77 42.55 -4.72
C GLU A 27 -24.88 42.10 -3.77
N LYS A 28 -26.01 42.82 -3.72
CA LYS A 28 -27.19 42.38 -2.95
C LYS A 28 -27.74 41.04 -3.43
N ILE A 29 -27.71 40.78 -4.74
CA ILE A 29 -28.08 39.46 -5.30
C ILE A 29 -27.09 38.39 -4.83
N ALA A 30 -25.77 38.64 -4.84
CA ALA A 30 -24.77 37.69 -4.35
C ALA A 30 -24.95 37.38 -2.84
N GLU A 31 -25.23 38.38 -2.02
CA GLU A 31 -25.49 38.20 -0.58
C GLU A 31 -26.73 37.35 -0.32
N THR A 32 -27.83 37.61 -1.05
CA THR A 32 -29.06 36.82 -0.92
C THR A 32 -28.87 35.37 -1.39
N VAL A 33 -28.13 35.14 -2.48
CA VAL A 33 -27.77 33.79 -2.97
C VAL A 33 -26.91 33.05 -1.94
N CYS A 34 -25.96 33.73 -1.30
CA CYS A 34 -25.13 33.15 -0.25
C CYS A 34 -25.95 32.79 1.00
N LEU A 35 -26.86 33.66 1.45
CA LEU A 35 -27.74 33.38 2.58
C LEU A 35 -28.70 32.21 2.27
N LEU A 36 -29.28 32.19 1.07
CA LEU A 36 -30.13 31.09 0.62
C LEU A 36 -29.34 29.77 0.58
N SER A 37 -28.06 29.83 0.20
CA SER A 37 -27.16 28.66 0.21
C SER A 37 -26.95 28.11 1.61
N VAL A 38 -26.79 28.97 2.63
CA VAL A 38 -26.68 28.55 4.03
C VAL A 38 -27.99 27.93 4.52
N VAL A 39 -29.13 28.49 4.15
CA VAL A 39 -30.46 27.95 4.51
C VAL A 39 -30.71 26.57 3.89
N LEU A 40 -30.30 26.37 2.63
CA LEU A 40 -30.42 25.08 1.94
C LEU A 40 -29.44 24.02 2.48
N LEU A 41 -28.34 24.43 3.12
CA LEU A 41 -27.38 23.54 3.77
C LEU A 41 -27.74 23.25 5.25
N LEU A 42 -28.64 24.02 5.84
CA LEU A 42 -29.10 23.89 7.23
C LEU A 42 -29.60 22.46 7.60
N PRO A 43 -30.30 21.72 6.71
CA PRO A 43 -30.67 20.32 6.94
C PRO A 43 -29.47 19.37 7.14
N TYR A 44 -28.27 19.72 6.70
CA TYR A 44 -27.04 18.93 6.91
C TYR A 44 -26.34 19.26 8.23
N CYS A 45 -26.62 20.41 8.84
CA CYS A 45 -25.89 20.92 10.02
C CYS A 45 -26.58 20.65 11.38
N SER A 46 -27.77 20.03 11.43
CA SER A 46 -28.43 19.72 12.69
C SER A 46 -27.72 18.58 13.43
N ARG A 47 -26.85 18.96 14.37
CA ARG A 47 -25.87 18.07 15.01
C ARG A 47 -26.42 17.12 16.09
N ASN A 48 -27.70 17.25 16.51
CA ASN A 48 -28.24 16.49 17.65
C ASN A 48 -29.52 15.67 17.39
N HIS A 49 -30.17 15.85 16.25
CA HIS A 49 -31.20 14.93 15.77
C HIS A 49 -30.74 14.47 14.39
N ALA A 50 -30.71 13.15 14.16
CA ALA A 50 -30.47 12.59 12.84
C ALA A 50 -31.24 13.46 11.82
N PRO A 51 -30.58 13.98 10.77
CA PRO A 51 -31.21 14.97 9.90
C PRO A 51 -32.54 14.38 9.44
N LEU A 52 -33.62 15.16 9.46
CA LEU A 52 -34.98 14.71 9.10
C LEU A 52 -35.02 13.90 7.78
N LEU A 53 -34.05 14.15 6.88
CA LEU A 53 -33.81 13.41 5.64
C LEU A 53 -33.21 12.00 5.79
N LEU A 54 -32.41 11.72 6.84
CA LEU A 54 -31.87 10.39 7.11
C LEU A 54 -32.97 9.41 7.57
N SER A 55 -34.01 9.93 8.22
CA SER A 55 -35.19 9.16 8.63
C SER A 55 -36.07 8.74 7.45
N LEU A 56 -35.97 9.40 6.28
CA LEU A 56 -36.70 9.08 5.06
C LEU A 56 -35.94 8.13 4.10
N GLY A 57 -34.78 7.61 4.51
CA GLY A 57 -33.98 6.67 3.72
C GLY A 57 -32.93 7.35 2.83
N GLY A 58 -31.80 6.65 2.61
CA GLY A 58 -30.61 7.19 1.95
C GLY A 58 -30.81 7.70 0.51
N TRP A 59 -31.85 7.25 -0.19
CA TRP A 59 -32.17 7.71 -1.55
C TRP A 59 -32.73 9.14 -1.60
N CYS A 60 -33.48 9.58 -0.59
CA CYS A 60 -33.96 10.97 -0.51
C CYS A 60 -32.81 11.94 -0.23
N LEU A 61 -31.83 11.54 0.60
CA LEU A 61 -30.63 12.34 0.85
C LEU A 61 -29.72 12.42 -0.39
N ALA A 62 -29.53 11.31 -1.09
CA ALA A 62 -28.73 11.27 -2.31
C ALA A 62 -29.35 12.10 -3.43
N SER A 63 -30.67 12.01 -3.63
CA SER A 63 -31.39 12.81 -4.64
C SER A 63 -31.44 14.30 -4.29
N TYR A 64 -31.67 14.66 -3.02
CA TYR A 64 -31.57 16.05 -2.55
C TYR A 64 -30.15 16.61 -2.76
N SER A 65 -29.11 15.83 -2.43
CA SER A 65 -27.72 16.22 -2.66
C SER A 65 -27.44 16.40 -4.15
N PHE A 66 -27.91 15.49 -5.01
CA PHE A 66 -27.65 15.55 -6.46
C PHE A 66 -28.34 16.74 -7.16
N LEU A 67 -29.50 17.19 -6.65
CA LEU A 67 -30.21 18.36 -7.19
C LEU A 67 -29.69 19.68 -6.59
N VAL A 68 -29.46 19.73 -5.29
CA VAL A 68 -29.19 20.99 -4.59
C VAL A 68 -27.71 21.38 -4.67
N LEU A 69 -26.76 20.43 -4.59
CA LEU A 69 -25.33 20.77 -4.63
C LEU A 69 -24.89 21.43 -5.95
N PRO A 70 -25.27 20.92 -7.15
CA PRO A 70 -24.88 21.54 -8.42
C PRO A 70 -25.49 22.93 -8.62
N VAL A 71 -26.74 23.13 -8.16
CA VAL A 71 -27.42 24.43 -8.21
C VAL A 71 -26.76 25.43 -7.26
N LEU A 72 -26.41 25.01 -6.05
CA LEU A 72 -25.66 25.83 -5.09
C LEU A 72 -24.28 26.22 -5.63
N ILE A 73 -23.54 25.25 -6.18
CA ILE A 73 -22.19 25.49 -6.73
C ILE A 73 -22.26 26.44 -7.92
N SER A 74 -23.20 26.25 -8.86
CA SER A 74 -23.36 27.10 -10.03
C SER A 74 -23.83 28.52 -9.68
N ALA A 75 -24.78 28.67 -8.73
CA ALA A 75 -25.27 29.97 -8.29
C ALA A 75 -24.19 30.77 -7.56
N ASN A 76 -23.41 30.11 -6.70
CA ASN A 76 -22.34 30.76 -5.93
C ASN A 76 -21.08 31.03 -6.81
N TYR A 77 -20.87 30.26 -7.89
CA TYR A 77 -19.84 30.53 -8.89
C TYR A 77 -20.18 31.77 -9.75
N LYS A 78 -21.46 31.93 -10.12
CA LYS A 78 -21.93 33.05 -10.95
C LYS A 78 -21.99 34.39 -10.18
N TYR A 79 -22.22 34.35 -8.87
CA TYR A 79 -22.33 35.55 -8.02
C TYR A 79 -21.42 35.45 -6.77
N PRO A 80 -20.08 35.56 -6.92
CA PRO A 80 -19.15 35.47 -5.80
C PRO A 80 -19.21 36.73 -4.91
N VAL A 81 -19.45 36.54 -3.61
CA VAL A 81 -19.49 37.64 -2.63
C VAL A 81 -18.10 38.26 -2.43
N ARG A 82 -17.96 39.58 -2.67
CA ARG A 82 -16.68 40.32 -2.60
C ARG A 82 -16.05 40.26 -1.19
N TRP A 83 -16.84 40.40 -0.12
CA TRP A 83 -16.35 40.32 1.25
C TRP A 83 -15.79 38.93 1.61
N LEU A 84 -16.38 37.86 1.07
CA LEU A 84 -15.95 36.47 1.32
C LEU A 84 -14.57 36.21 0.69
N ARG A 85 -14.29 36.81 -0.47
CA ARG A 85 -12.96 36.81 -1.12
C ARG A 85 -11.92 37.60 -0.31
N GLN A 86 -12.29 38.72 0.29
CA GLN A 86 -11.40 39.48 1.18
C GLN A 86 -11.14 38.75 2.51
N LEU A 87 -12.14 38.05 3.04
CA LEU A 87 -12.00 37.22 4.23
C LEU A 87 -11.12 36.00 3.93
N SER A 88 -11.33 35.33 2.79
CA SER A 88 -10.50 34.18 2.40
C SER A 88 -9.04 34.59 2.20
N SER A 89 -8.76 35.73 1.57
CA SER A 89 -7.38 36.20 1.40
C SER A 89 -6.73 36.58 2.74
N LYS A 90 -7.46 37.20 3.68
CA LYS A 90 -6.99 37.45 5.04
C LYS A 90 -6.73 36.15 5.82
N ILE A 91 -7.63 35.17 5.73
CA ILE A 91 -7.47 33.85 6.37
C ILE A 91 -6.28 33.10 5.78
N ILE A 92 -6.08 33.12 4.45
CA ILE A 92 -4.93 32.51 3.79
C ILE A 92 -3.63 33.19 4.23
N GLY A 93 -3.61 34.53 4.32
CA GLY A 93 -2.45 35.28 4.83
C GLY A 93 -2.12 34.95 6.28
N LEU A 94 -3.13 34.85 7.14
CA LEU A 94 -2.99 34.39 8.53
C LEU A 94 -2.49 32.94 8.59
N PHE A 95 -3.08 32.04 7.81
CA PHE A 95 -2.69 30.64 7.74
C PHE A 95 -1.23 30.52 7.33
N MET A 96 -0.80 31.18 6.26
CA MET A 96 0.61 31.15 5.82
C MET A 96 1.57 31.72 6.87
N LYS A 97 1.17 32.78 7.59
CA LYS A 97 1.97 33.37 8.67
C LYS A 97 2.17 32.41 9.85
N TYR A 98 1.14 31.64 10.20
CA TYR A 98 1.19 30.68 11.32
C TYR A 98 1.58 29.26 10.90
N TYR A 99 1.53 28.93 9.61
CA TYR A 99 1.80 27.58 9.09
C TYR A 99 3.23 27.13 9.40
N GLY A 100 4.23 27.98 9.10
CA GLY A 100 5.63 27.69 9.38
C GLY A 100 5.91 27.29 10.84
N PRO A 101 5.60 28.15 11.84
CA PRO A 101 5.85 27.83 13.24
C PRO A 101 5.00 26.65 13.73
N VAL A 102 3.75 26.53 13.31
CA VAL A 102 2.89 25.38 13.69
C VAL A 102 3.45 24.07 13.14
N CYS A 103 3.88 24.04 11.88
CA CYS A 103 4.53 22.87 11.29
C CYS A 103 5.84 22.52 11.99
N TYR A 104 6.64 23.51 12.39
CA TYR A 104 7.86 23.28 13.16
C TYR A 104 7.56 22.63 14.52
N VAL A 105 6.58 23.15 15.26
CA VAL A 105 6.16 22.55 16.55
C VAL A 105 5.60 21.14 16.34
N LEU A 106 4.75 20.93 15.34
CA LEU A 106 4.19 19.61 15.02
C LEU A 106 5.29 18.61 14.64
N TYR A 107 6.28 19.03 13.84
CA TYR A 107 7.41 18.17 13.48
C TYR A 107 8.22 17.76 14.72
N ARG A 108 8.47 18.70 15.64
CA ARG A 108 9.19 18.41 16.89
C ARG A 108 8.42 17.45 17.80
N ILE A 109 7.10 17.53 17.84
CA ILE A 109 6.24 16.59 18.58
C ILE A 109 6.22 15.21 17.90
N TYR A 110 6.26 15.18 16.56
CA TYR A 110 6.26 13.95 15.77
C TYR A 110 7.63 13.24 15.74
N GLU A 111 8.74 13.95 15.97
CA GLU A 111 10.10 13.38 15.96
C GLU A 111 10.29 12.12 16.84
N PRO A 112 9.88 12.09 18.13
CA PRO A 112 10.00 10.86 18.93
C PRO A 112 9.13 9.72 18.37
N LEU A 113 7.95 10.03 17.82
CA LEU A 113 7.07 9.04 17.20
C LEU A 113 7.71 8.46 15.93
N ASP A 114 8.27 9.30 15.06
CA ASP A 114 9.00 8.89 13.86
C ASP A 114 10.18 7.97 14.21
N ARG A 115 10.88 8.23 15.31
CA ARG A 115 11.95 7.35 15.81
C ARG A 115 11.41 5.98 16.22
N CYS A 116 10.32 5.94 16.98
CA CYS A 116 9.65 4.69 17.34
C CYS A 116 9.16 3.92 16.12
N GLU A 117 8.56 4.61 15.13
CA GLU A 117 8.12 4.00 13.88
C GLU A 117 9.29 3.38 13.10
N LYS A 118 10.43 4.07 13.01
CA LYS A 118 11.67 3.55 12.39
C LYS A 118 12.22 2.32 13.10
N ILE A 119 12.20 2.31 14.43
CA ILE A 119 12.61 1.15 15.22
C ILE A 119 11.66 -0.03 14.96
N PHE A 120 10.35 0.21 14.97
CA PHE A 120 9.34 -0.79 14.67
C PHE A 120 9.51 -1.38 13.26
N MET A 121 9.71 -0.53 12.25
CA MET A 121 9.97 -0.96 10.86
C MET A 121 11.27 -1.77 10.73
N LYS A 122 12.29 -1.48 11.55
CA LYS A 122 13.56 -2.23 11.56
C LYS A 122 13.40 -3.64 12.15
N MET A 123 12.46 -3.82 13.07
CA MET A 123 12.11 -5.12 13.65
C MET A 123 11.14 -5.87 12.71
N SER A 124 11.66 -6.39 11.59
CA SER A 124 10.87 -7.00 10.51
C SER A 124 9.92 -8.12 11.01
N ASN A 125 10.38 -9.01 11.89
CA ASN A 125 9.55 -10.11 12.38
C ASN A 125 8.36 -9.63 13.21
N ILE A 126 8.60 -8.70 14.15
CA ILE A 126 7.53 -8.16 15.01
C ILE A 126 6.57 -7.30 14.20
N SER A 127 7.10 -6.46 13.30
CA SER A 127 6.27 -5.61 12.46
C SER A 127 5.40 -6.41 11.50
N ASN A 128 5.94 -7.46 10.87
CA ASN A 128 5.15 -8.36 10.01
C ASN A 128 4.07 -9.08 10.81
N LEU A 129 4.41 -9.71 11.95
CA LEU A 129 3.44 -10.40 12.80
C LEU A 129 2.32 -9.47 13.28
N THR A 130 2.67 -8.26 13.73
CA THR A 130 1.70 -7.26 14.19
C THR A 130 0.78 -6.82 13.05
N THR A 131 1.34 -6.61 11.86
CA THR A 131 0.56 -6.19 10.68
C THR A 131 -0.37 -7.32 10.21
N GLN A 132 0.10 -8.57 10.17
CA GLN A 132 -0.71 -9.75 9.86
C GLN A 132 -1.86 -9.91 10.86
N LEU A 133 -1.57 -9.83 12.16
CA LEU A 133 -2.58 -9.96 13.21
C LEU A 133 -3.66 -8.87 13.07
N VAL A 134 -3.25 -7.62 12.90
CA VAL A 134 -4.18 -6.50 12.75
C VAL A 134 -5.01 -6.62 11.46
N PHE A 135 -4.42 -7.08 10.34
CA PHE A 135 -5.14 -7.34 9.09
C PHE A 135 -6.17 -8.48 9.23
N PHE A 136 -5.82 -9.58 9.89
CA PHE A 136 -6.73 -10.71 10.12
C PHE A 136 -7.91 -10.28 11.00
N MET A 137 -7.65 -9.47 12.04
CA MET A 137 -8.72 -8.88 12.85
C MET A 137 -9.65 -7.98 12.04
N MET A 138 -9.14 -7.25 11.02
CA MET A 138 -10.01 -6.49 10.11
C MET A 138 -10.84 -7.42 9.24
N CYS A 139 -10.24 -8.48 8.69
CA CYS A 139 -10.94 -9.45 7.86
C CYS A 139 -12.04 -10.18 8.65
N ASP A 140 -11.79 -10.52 9.92
CA ASP A 140 -12.80 -11.12 10.79
C ASP A 140 -14.03 -10.20 10.91
N ARG A 141 -13.81 -8.90 11.14
CA ARG A 141 -14.90 -7.93 11.31
C ARG A 141 -15.62 -7.62 10.01
N VAL A 142 -14.90 -7.49 8.90
CA VAL A 142 -15.48 -7.14 7.60
C VAL A 142 -16.12 -8.35 6.93
N LEU A 143 -15.41 -9.47 6.78
CA LEU A 143 -15.86 -10.59 5.95
C LEU A 143 -16.75 -11.58 6.70
N LEU A 144 -16.58 -11.74 8.02
CA LEU A 144 -17.40 -12.68 8.80
C LEU A 144 -18.63 -12.00 9.44
N CYS A 145 -18.53 -10.75 9.89
CA CYS A 145 -19.66 -10.05 10.51
C CYS A 145 -20.52 -9.23 9.51
N SER A 146 -19.98 -8.72 8.40
CA SER A 146 -20.79 -7.93 7.44
C SER A 146 -21.80 -8.74 6.64
N PHE A 147 -21.50 -10.02 6.35
CA PHE A 147 -22.37 -10.88 5.55
C PHE A 147 -23.31 -11.77 6.39
N GLY A 148 -23.15 -11.76 7.73
CA GLY A 148 -23.79 -12.71 8.64
C GLY A 148 -25.07 -12.24 9.37
N GLY A 149 -25.57 -11.03 9.11
CA GLY A 149 -26.76 -10.50 9.80
C GLY A 149 -26.55 -10.11 11.27
N THR A 150 -27.61 -9.64 11.93
CA THR A 150 -27.62 -8.98 13.26
C THR A 150 -27.20 -9.85 14.44
N HIS A 151 -26.91 -11.14 14.23
CA HIS A 151 -26.27 -12.01 15.22
C HIS A 151 -24.82 -12.27 14.79
N CYS A 152 -23.86 -11.42 15.18
CA CYS A 152 -22.46 -11.84 15.16
C CYS A 152 -22.30 -12.97 16.19
N PRO A 153 -22.02 -14.23 15.78
CA PRO A 153 -21.63 -15.25 16.73
C PRO A 153 -20.34 -14.78 17.42
N GLN A 154 -20.12 -15.19 18.67
CA GLN A 154 -18.98 -14.87 19.52
C GLN A 154 -17.62 -15.39 18.95
N LYS A 155 -17.28 -15.05 17.71
CA LYS A 155 -16.04 -15.45 17.03
C LYS A 155 -14.90 -14.53 17.46
N LYS A 156 -14.34 -14.78 18.64
CA LYS A 156 -13.21 -13.99 19.17
C LYS A 156 -11.84 -14.40 18.61
N ILE A 157 -11.72 -15.52 17.89
CA ILE A 157 -10.40 -16.17 17.67
C ILE A 157 -10.19 -16.75 16.25
N THR A 158 -11.10 -16.58 15.28
CA THR A 158 -10.95 -17.20 13.95
C THR A 158 -9.69 -16.78 13.21
N GLY A 159 -9.35 -15.48 13.20
CA GLY A 159 -8.12 -15.02 12.57
C GLY A 159 -6.84 -15.56 13.23
N LEU A 160 -6.85 -15.81 14.54
CA LEU A 160 -5.69 -16.38 15.23
C LEU A 160 -5.48 -17.84 14.84
N TYR A 161 -6.55 -18.63 14.72
CA TYR A 161 -6.48 -20.01 14.24
C TYR A 161 -6.00 -20.08 12.80
N SER A 162 -6.51 -19.22 11.91
CA SER A 162 -6.04 -19.15 10.52
C SER A 162 -4.56 -18.76 10.45
N LEU A 163 -4.11 -17.80 11.26
CA LEU A 163 -2.70 -17.42 11.32
C LEU A 163 -1.80 -18.57 11.82
N MET A 164 -2.23 -19.30 12.85
CA MET A 164 -1.51 -20.47 13.35
C MET A 164 -1.40 -21.56 12.28
N PHE A 165 -2.49 -21.83 11.57
CA PHE A 165 -2.51 -22.80 10.47
C PHE A 165 -1.57 -22.38 9.33
N TYR A 166 -1.57 -21.11 8.94
CA TYR A 166 -0.69 -20.62 7.89
C TYR A 166 0.78 -20.64 8.29
N ASN A 167 1.11 -20.38 9.55
CA ASN A 167 2.47 -20.53 10.08
C ASN A 167 2.97 -21.98 10.00
N VAL A 168 2.10 -22.97 10.26
CA VAL A 168 2.44 -24.38 10.07
C VAL A 168 2.73 -24.67 8.60
N ILE A 169 1.92 -24.16 7.67
CA ILE A 169 2.17 -24.34 6.24
C ILE A 169 3.48 -23.66 5.81
N ALA A 170 3.77 -22.46 6.32
CA ALA A 170 5.03 -21.76 6.06
C ALA A 170 6.24 -22.56 6.57
N TYR A 171 6.13 -23.15 7.77
CA TYR A 171 7.16 -24.05 8.31
C TYR A 171 7.36 -25.26 7.38
N CYS A 172 6.28 -25.89 6.92
CA CYS A 172 6.38 -27.02 5.99
C CYS A 172 7.05 -26.62 4.67
N THR A 173 6.68 -25.47 4.14
CA THR A 173 7.25 -24.93 2.90
C THR A 173 8.74 -24.63 3.09
N SER A 174 9.13 -24.07 4.24
CA SER A 174 10.53 -23.79 4.57
C SER A 174 11.35 -25.07 4.66
N TYR A 175 10.81 -26.12 5.28
CA TYR A 175 11.49 -27.41 5.38
C TYR A 175 11.64 -28.07 4.00
N ILE A 176 10.59 -28.06 3.17
CA ILE A 176 10.65 -28.55 1.79
C ILE A 176 11.69 -27.77 0.98
N LYS A 177 11.75 -26.44 1.15
CA LYS A 177 12.76 -25.60 0.52
C LYS A 177 14.18 -26.00 0.94
N GLU A 178 14.43 -26.19 2.24
CA GLU A 178 15.73 -26.65 2.76
C GLU A 178 16.13 -28.01 2.16
N LEU A 179 15.17 -28.92 1.95
CA LEU A 179 15.42 -30.21 1.30
C LEU A 179 15.78 -30.06 -0.18
N ILE A 180 15.11 -29.17 -0.92
CA ILE A 180 15.34 -28.97 -2.36
C ILE A 180 16.69 -28.28 -2.61
N GLU A 181 17.04 -27.27 -1.80
CA GLU A 181 18.29 -26.50 -1.96
C GLU A 181 19.55 -27.27 -1.53
N LYS A 182 19.39 -28.45 -0.93
CA LYS A 182 20.51 -29.26 -0.46
C LYS A 182 21.18 -30.00 -1.62
N GLU A 183 22.36 -29.54 -2.02
CA GLU A 183 23.14 -30.12 -3.13
C GLU A 183 23.74 -31.50 -2.78
N ASP A 184 24.15 -31.72 -1.53
CA ASP A 184 24.84 -32.95 -1.11
C ASP A 184 23.93 -33.91 -0.32
N TRP A 185 23.30 -34.83 -1.05
CA TRP A 185 22.60 -36.01 -0.49
C TRP A 185 23.55 -37.10 -0.01
N SER A 186 24.86 -36.84 0.02
CA SER A 186 25.85 -37.83 0.42
C SER A 186 25.72 -38.17 1.92
N VAL A 187 25.49 -39.47 2.16
CA VAL A 187 25.35 -40.08 3.49
C VAL A 187 26.67 -40.10 4.26
N THR A 188 27.81 -40.03 3.55
CA THR A 188 29.15 -40.11 4.14
C THR A 188 29.85 -38.75 4.14
N VAL A 189 30.43 -38.38 5.29
CA VAL A 189 31.25 -37.18 5.43
C VAL A 189 32.72 -37.54 5.20
N ARG A 190 33.33 -36.89 4.19
CA ARG A 190 34.76 -37.01 3.89
C ARG A 190 35.55 -35.97 4.67
N MET A 191 36.68 -36.36 5.27
CA MET A 191 37.51 -35.47 6.09
C MET A 191 38.29 -34.42 5.30
N THR A 192 38.70 -34.75 4.07
CA THR A 192 39.36 -33.81 3.15
C THR A 192 38.81 -34.03 1.74
N GLN A 193 38.79 -32.98 0.91
CA GLN A 193 38.31 -33.06 -0.48
C GLN A 193 39.08 -34.08 -1.34
N HIS A 194 40.31 -34.42 -0.95
CA HIS A 194 41.22 -35.27 -1.70
C HIS A 194 41.49 -36.65 -1.08
N SER A 195 40.98 -36.96 0.12
CA SER A 195 41.15 -38.29 0.73
C SER A 195 39.84 -39.06 0.81
N ASN A 196 39.90 -40.36 0.53
CA ASN A 196 38.77 -41.28 0.67
C ASN A 196 38.54 -41.72 2.13
N MET A 197 39.12 -41.03 3.11
CA MET A 197 38.92 -41.35 4.52
C MET A 197 37.54 -40.90 4.97
N LYS A 198 36.65 -41.89 5.14
CA LYS A 198 35.30 -41.70 5.66
C LYS A 198 35.38 -41.53 7.18
N HIS A 199 34.77 -40.47 7.72
CA HIS A 199 34.62 -40.37 9.16
C HIS A 199 33.28 -40.96 9.57
N VAL A 200 33.31 -42.23 9.98
CA VAL A 200 32.11 -43.02 10.29
C VAL A 200 31.29 -42.38 11.39
N ALA A 201 31.93 -41.88 12.46
CA ALA A 201 31.23 -41.25 13.57
C ALA A 201 30.48 -39.97 13.16
N MET A 202 31.10 -39.10 12.36
CA MET A 202 30.46 -37.85 11.89
C MET A 202 29.40 -38.11 10.80
N SER A 203 29.58 -39.19 10.02
CA SER A 203 28.56 -39.64 9.06
C SER A 203 27.33 -40.16 9.80
N ALA A 204 27.51 -40.97 10.85
CA ALA A 204 26.42 -41.47 11.68
C ALA A 204 25.66 -40.33 12.38
N THR A 205 26.35 -39.34 12.96
CA THR A 205 25.69 -38.20 13.59
C THR A 205 24.92 -37.33 12.59
N LYS A 206 25.47 -37.09 11.39
CA LYS A 206 24.76 -36.40 10.30
C LYS A 206 23.45 -37.13 9.95
N ILE A 207 23.49 -38.45 9.76
CA ILE A 207 22.30 -39.26 9.47
C ILE A 207 21.27 -39.10 10.59
N VAL A 208 21.67 -39.30 11.85
CA VAL A 208 20.75 -39.20 13.00
C VAL A 208 20.10 -37.83 13.07
N LEU A 209 20.84 -36.73 12.86
CA LEU A 209 20.30 -35.37 12.88
C LEU A 209 19.28 -35.14 11.75
N GLU A 210 19.59 -35.57 10.52
CA GLU A 210 18.70 -35.41 9.37
C GLU A 210 17.41 -36.22 9.52
N TRP A 211 17.51 -37.46 9.97
CA TRP A 211 16.33 -38.29 10.24
C TRP A 211 15.52 -37.76 11.42
N THR A 212 16.17 -37.21 12.44
CA THR A 212 15.47 -36.56 13.56
C THR A 212 14.67 -35.36 13.06
N LYS A 213 15.27 -34.49 12.23
CA LYS A 213 14.55 -33.37 11.58
C LYS A 213 13.34 -33.88 10.77
N ALA A 214 13.53 -34.90 9.93
CA ALA A 214 12.46 -35.47 9.11
C ALA A 214 11.33 -36.08 9.95
N VAL A 215 11.67 -36.83 11.00
CA VAL A 215 10.69 -37.42 11.92
C VAL A 215 9.94 -36.33 12.68
N THR A 216 10.64 -35.31 13.20
CA THR A 216 9.99 -34.16 13.86
C THR A 216 9.06 -33.43 12.90
N PHE A 217 9.47 -33.24 11.64
CA PHE A 217 8.64 -32.64 10.60
C PHE A 217 7.34 -33.45 10.39
N ILE A 218 7.44 -34.76 10.18
CA ILE A 218 6.27 -35.64 10.00
C ILE A 218 5.37 -35.58 11.24
N ILE A 219 5.93 -35.65 12.45
CA ILE A 219 5.16 -35.58 13.70
C ILE A 219 4.45 -34.22 13.81
N THR A 220 5.11 -33.10 13.50
CA THR A 220 4.46 -31.77 13.56
C THR A 220 3.32 -31.65 12.56
N VAL A 221 3.48 -32.16 11.34
CA VAL A 221 2.44 -32.15 10.31
C VAL A 221 1.27 -33.03 10.71
N THR A 222 1.53 -34.27 11.14
CA THR A 222 0.46 -35.20 11.55
C THR A 222 -0.26 -34.69 12.78
N PHE A 223 0.46 -34.19 13.79
CA PHE A 223 -0.15 -33.57 14.97
C PHE A 223 -1.00 -32.36 14.62
N MET A 224 -0.53 -31.48 13.72
CA MET A 224 -1.32 -30.33 13.30
C MET A 224 -2.55 -30.74 12.49
N LEU A 225 -2.41 -31.64 11.52
CA LEU A 225 -3.55 -32.19 10.79
C LEU A 225 -4.54 -32.91 11.72
N LEU A 226 -4.05 -33.53 12.79
CA LEU A 226 -4.86 -34.15 13.83
C LEU A 226 -5.58 -33.09 14.67
N VAL A 227 -4.89 -32.05 15.15
CA VAL A 227 -5.53 -30.94 15.88
C VAL A 227 -6.60 -30.27 15.03
N PHE A 228 -6.33 -29.98 13.76
CA PHE A 228 -7.32 -29.35 12.88
C PHE A 228 -8.40 -30.31 12.34
N GLY A 229 -8.09 -31.59 12.21
CA GLY A 229 -8.97 -32.59 11.60
C GLY A 229 -9.80 -33.41 12.59
N LEU A 230 -9.34 -33.56 13.84
CA LEU A 230 -10.00 -34.36 14.88
C LEU A 230 -10.55 -33.54 16.05
N GLU A 231 -10.16 -32.27 16.25
CA GLU A 231 -10.84 -31.47 17.26
C GLU A 231 -12.27 -31.13 16.81
N GLN A 232 -13.23 -31.80 17.45
CA GLN A 232 -14.61 -31.36 17.59
C GLN A 232 -14.74 -29.94 18.22
N GLY A 233 -13.63 -29.32 18.68
CA GLY A 233 -13.58 -27.94 19.18
C GLY A 233 -13.69 -26.85 18.11
N LEU A 234 -13.67 -27.20 16.82
CA LEU A 234 -13.85 -26.28 15.70
C LEU A 234 -15.33 -26.10 15.28
N GLU A 235 -16.32 -26.32 16.17
CA GLU A 235 -17.75 -26.15 15.84
C GLU A 235 -18.08 -24.76 15.23
N HIS A 236 -17.23 -23.76 15.47
CA HIS A 236 -17.42 -22.38 15.01
C HIS A 236 -16.41 -21.91 13.94
N TYR A 237 -15.49 -22.78 13.48
CA TYR A 237 -14.50 -22.44 12.45
C TYR A 237 -14.98 -22.86 11.06
N GLN A 238 -15.85 -22.03 10.49
CA GLN A 238 -16.26 -22.11 9.09
C GLN A 238 -15.89 -20.81 8.39
N PRO A 239 -14.62 -20.64 7.97
CA PRO A 239 -14.24 -19.47 7.19
C PRO A 239 -14.88 -19.56 5.81
N THR A 240 -15.42 -18.44 5.32
CA THR A 240 -15.91 -18.36 3.94
C THR A 240 -14.74 -18.50 2.96
N ALA A 241 -14.98 -19.04 1.76
CA ALA A 241 -13.94 -19.15 0.73
C ALA A 241 -13.29 -17.81 0.39
N LEU A 242 -14.07 -16.71 0.45
CA LEU A 242 -13.56 -15.35 0.28
C LEU A 242 -12.62 -14.94 1.42
N TYR A 243 -12.98 -15.26 2.67
CA TYR A 243 -12.13 -15.00 3.82
C TYR A 243 -10.80 -15.73 3.69
N THR A 244 -10.81 -17.04 3.43
CA THR A 244 -9.58 -17.84 3.30
C THR A 244 -8.72 -17.35 2.15
N PHE A 245 -9.31 -17.00 1.00
CA PHE A 245 -8.56 -16.48 -0.13
C PHE A 245 -7.88 -15.14 0.18
N VAL A 246 -8.60 -14.18 0.78
CA VAL A 246 -8.05 -12.86 1.10
C VAL A 246 -6.96 -12.96 2.18
N THR A 247 -7.19 -13.72 3.25
CA THR A 247 -6.20 -13.85 4.33
C THR A 247 -4.99 -14.67 3.89
N TRP A 248 -5.18 -15.72 3.09
CA TRP A 248 -4.08 -16.50 2.50
C TRP A 248 -3.22 -15.68 1.55
N THR A 249 -3.83 -14.95 0.62
CA THR A 249 -3.08 -14.10 -0.33
C THR A 249 -2.31 -12.99 0.39
N TYR A 250 -2.87 -12.41 1.45
CA TYR A 250 -2.15 -11.45 2.28
C TYR A 250 -0.99 -12.08 3.05
N TYR A 251 -1.21 -13.26 3.65
CA TYR A 251 -0.20 -13.97 4.42
C TYR A 251 0.99 -14.40 3.55
N THR A 252 0.73 -15.02 2.40
CA THR A 252 1.77 -15.42 1.44
C THR A 252 2.60 -14.23 0.93
N CYS A 253 2.02 -13.04 0.79
CA CYS A 253 2.76 -11.85 0.39
C CYS A 253 3.59 -11.18 1.52
N THR A 254 3.35 -11.57 2.78
CA THR A 254 4.02 -10.97 3.95
C THR A 254 5.04 -11.89 4.60
N GLU A 255 4.81 -13.20 4.54
CA GLU A 255 5.65 -14.20 5.19
C GLU A 255 6.97 -14.43 4.44
N LYS A 256 8.08 -14.48 5.18
CA LYS A 256 9.43 -14.48 4.59
C LYS A 256 9.66 -15.65 3.63
N VAL A 257 9.20 -16.85 4.01
CA VAL A 257 9.38 -18.07 3.21
C VAL A 257 8.79 -17.91 1.81
N PHE A 258 7.58 -17.37 1.70
CA PHE A 258 6.89 -17.16 0.44
C PHE A 258 7.44 -15.96 -0.34
N VAL A 259 7.85 -14.89 0.35
CA VAL A 259 8.54 -13.75 -0.27
C VAL A 259 9.84 -14.20 -0.95
N ASP A 260 10.61 -15.09 -0.32
CA ASP A 260 11.84 -15.64 -0.90
C ASP A 260 11.56 -16.54 -2.11
N LEU A 261 10.42 -17.25 -2.12
CA LEU A 261 9.97 -18.06 -3.26
C LEU A 261 9.45 -17.22 -4.43
N PHE A 262 9.04 -15.98 -4.18
CA PHE A 262 8.51 -15.10 -5.22
C PHE A 262 9.58 -14.64 -6.22
N LEU A 263 10.84 -14.46 -5.79
CA LEU A 263 11.91 -13.99 -6.67
C LEU A 263 12.26 -15.00 -7.78
N PRO A 264 12.50 -16.30 -7.50
CA PRO A 264 12.67 -17.31 -8.54
C PRO A 264 11.47 -17.39 -9.51
N LEU A 265 10.25 -17.24 -8.98
CA LEU A 265 9.03 -17.22 -9.80
C LEU A 265 9.01 -16.01 -10.76
N LEU A 266 9.42 -14.83 -10.28
CA LEU A 266 9.51 -13.62 -11.10
C LEU A 266 10.62 -13.73 -12.16
N LEU A 267 11.75 -14.35 -11.83
CA LEU A 267 12.84 -14.62 -12.77
C LEU A 267 12.41 -15.61 -13.88
N TRP A 268 11.62 -16.63 -13.52
CA TRP A 268 11.08 -17.59 -14.47
C TRP A 268 10.15 -16.95 -15.51
N LEU A 269 9.42 -15.89 -15.14
CA LEU A 269 8.54 -15.14 -16.05
C LEU A 269 9.28 -14.32 -17.14
N LYS A 270 10.61 -14.14 -17.03
CA LYS A 270 11.47 -13.42 -18.02
C LYS A 270 10.89 -12.09 -18.56
N LEU A 271 10.24 -11.29 -17.71
CA LEU A 271 9.55 -10.06 -18.15
C LEU A 271 10.50 -9.04 -18.80
N LYS A 272 10.13 -8.55 -20.01
CA LYS A 272 10.92 -7.58 -20.78
C LYS A 272 11.14 -6.23 -20.10
N SER A 273 10.14 -5.77 -19.37
CA SER A 273 10.11 -4.45 -18.73
C SER A 273 11.01 -4.31 -17.50
N MET A 274 11.45 -5.40 -16.86
CA MET A 274 12.11 -5.35 -15.56
C MET A 274 13.64 -5.23 -15.61
N GLU A 275 14.26 -5.27 -16.80
CA GLU A 275 15.71 -5.04 -16.98
C GLU A 275 16.64 -5.77 -15.99
N ALA A 276 16.35 -7.02 -15.63
CA ALA A 276 17.11 -7.76 -14.63
C ALA A 276 17.07 -7.15 -13.19
N LEU A 277 16.26 -6.12 -12.93
CA LEU A 277 16.03 -5.49 -11.62
C LEU A 277 14.96 -6.23 -10.79
N GLU A 278 14.57 -7.46 -11.15
CA GLU A 278 13.60 -8.28 -10.43
C GLU A 278 13.83 -8.33 -8.90
N PRO A 279 15.08 -8.45 -8.36
CA PRO A 279 15.27 -8.47 -6.91
C PRO A 279 14.89 -7.16 -6.21
N LEU A 280 14.91 -6.02 -6.91
CA LEU A 280 14.49 -4.72 -6.36
C LEU A 280 12.98 -4.49 -6.56
N TYR A 281 12.42 -4.98 -7.68
CA TYR A 281 10.99 -4.88 -7.95
C TYR A 281 10.15 -5.84 -7.12
N ALA A 282 10.64 -7.05 -6.83
CA ALA A 282 9.92 -8.07 -6.06
C ALA A 282 9.36 -7.56 -4.72
N PRO A 283 10.18 -6.98 -3.82
CA PRO A 283 9.66 -6.45 -2.56
C PRO A 283 8.74 -5.24 -2.77
N VAL A 284 8.94 -4.42 -3.81
CA VAL A 284 8.07 -3.28 -4.11
C VAL A 284 6.67 -3.75 -4.52
N LEU A 285 6.58 -4.74 -5.41
CA LEU A 285 5.31 -5.30 -5.90
C LEU A 285 4.50 -5.94 -4.77
N LEU A 286 5.14 -6.80 -3.96
CA LEU A 286 4.48 -7.46 -2.83
C LEU A 286 3.97 -6.46 -1.78
N ARG A 287 4.77 -5.44 -1.46
CA ARG A 287 4.39 -4.37 -0.53
C ARG A 287 3.26 -3.52 -1.08
N TYR A 288 3.31 -3.17 -2.37
CA TYR A 288 2.23 -2.43 -3.03
C TYR A 288 0.91 -3.21 -3.04
N TYR A 289 0.97 -4.51 -3.33
CA TYR A 289 -0.20 -5.39 -3.32
C TYR A 289 -0.82 -5.52 -1.92
N THR A 290 0.00 -5.77 -0.90
CA THR A 290 -0.49 -5.89 0.49
C THR A 290 -1.10 -4.58 1.02
N ILE A 291 -0.53 -3.42 0.67
CA ILE A 291 -1.11 -2.12 1.00
C ILE A 291 -2.46 -1.92 0.28
N SER A 292 -2.54 -2.29 -1.00
CA SER A 292 -3.76 -2.18 -1.79
C SER A 292 -4.91 -3.02 -1.20
N LEU A 293 -4.63 -4.28 -0.83
CA LEU A 293 -5.59 -5.13 -0.11
C LEU A 293 -6.01 -4.52 1.23
N ALA A 294 -5.07 -3.99 2.01
CA ALA A 294 -5.36 -3.35 3.29
C ALA A 294 -6.26 -2.12 3.13
N ILE A 295 -6.02 -1.27 2.12
CA ILE A 295 -6.86 -0.09 1.83
C ILE A 295 -8.29 -0.52 1.52
N ILE A 296 -8.49 -1.56 0.70
CA ILE A 296 -9.81 -2.08 0.35
C ILE A 296 -10.55 -2.50 1.63
N ILE A 297 -9.94 -3.35 2.46
CA ILE A 297 -10.56 -3.84 3.70
C ILE A 297 -10.82 -2.72 4.71
N VAL A 298 -9.91 -1.77 4.88
CA VAL A 298 -10.09 -0.59 5.76
C VAL A 298 -11.24 0.30 5.29
N THR A 299 -11.39 0.46 3.97
CA THR A 299 -12.50 1.22 3.39
C THR A 299 -13.84 0.55 3.72
N PHE A 300 -13.94 -0.77 3.56
CA PHE A 300 -15.12 -1.52 3.99
C PHE A 300 -15.38 -1.41 5.50
N LEU A 301 -14.34 -1.51 6.32
CA LEU A 301 -14.44 -1.37 7.78
C LEU A 301 -14.96 0.00 8.21
N SER A 302 -14.61 1.06 7.47
CA SER A 302 -15.06 2.43 7.75
C SER A 302 -16.58 2.59 7.68
N PHE A 303 -17.25 1.81 6.81
CA PHE A 303 -18.72 1.83 6.70
C PHE A 303 -19.43 1.21 7.91
N HIS A 304 -18.74 0.37 8.70
CA HIS A 304 -19.30 -0.35 9.85
C HIS A 304 -19.27 0.45 11.17
N GLY A 305 -18.87 1.72 11.15
CA GLY A 305 -18.99 2.64 12.29
C GLY A 305 -17.98 2.43 13.44
N GLN A 306 -17.01 1.54 13.30
CA GLN A 306 -15.99 1.26 14.33
C GLN A 306 -14.75 2.15 14.18
N VAL A 307 -14.92 3.46 14.35
CA VAL A 307 -13.91 4.48 14.00
C VAL A 307 -12.57 4.28 14.73
N ARG A 308 -12.59 3.97 16.04
CA ARG A 308 -11.36 3.82 16.83
C ARG A 308 -10.43 2.71 16.31
N PHE A 309 -11.00 1.53 16.06
CA PHE A 309 -10.23 0.40 15.52
C PHE A 309 -9.79 0.68 14.08
N THR A 310 -10.64 1.33 13.28
CA THR A 310 -10.33 1.70 11.89
C THR A 310 -9.13 2.65 11.79
N ILE A 311 -9.00 3.62 12.70
CA ILE A 311 -7.84 4.53 12.72
C ILE A 311 -6.55 3.78 13.04
N LEU A 312 -6.57 2.91 14.07
CA LEU A 312 -5.41 2.11 14.45
C LEU A 312 -5.00 1.14 13.32
N ALA A 313 -6.01 0.47 12.75
CA ALA A 313 -5.89 -0.41 11.60
C ALA A 313 -5.20 0.30 10.42
N PHE A 314 -5.75 1.43 9.99
CA PHE A 314 -5.20 2.25 8.92
C PHE A 314 -3.75 2.67 9.20
N TYR A 315 -3.48 3.10 10.43
CA TYR A 315 -2.13 3.53 10.82
C TYR A 315 -1.11 2.39 10.66
N ILE A 316 -1.40 1.21 11.21
CA ILE A 316 -0.44 0.10 11.20
C ILE A 316 -0.32 -0.55 9.82
N THR A 317 -1.43 -0.85 9.15
CA THR A 317 -1.41 -1.65 7.91
C THR A 317 -1.25 -0.84 6.64
N VAL A 318 -1.65 0.43 6.64
CA VAL A 318 -1.55 1.30 5.46
C VAL A 318 -0.45 2.33 5.66
N PHE A 319 -0.50 3.17 6.69
CA PHE A 319 0.44 4.28 6.85
C PHE A 319 1.88 3.81 7.10
N LEU A 320 2.12 2.97 8.12
CA LEU A 320 3.47 2.48 8.43
C LEU A 320 4.04 1.63 7.28
N ARG A 321 3.22 0.80 6.64
CA ARG A 321 3.64 -0.02 5.48
C ARG A 321 3.97 0.84 4.26
N SER A 322 3.19 1.88 4.00
CA SER A 322 3.46 2.85 2.92
C SER A 322 4.74 3.63 3.19
N LYS A 323 4.97 4.03 4.44
CA LYS A 323 6.20 4.70 4.86
C LYS A 323 7.42 3.81 4.66
N ASP A 324 7.35 2.54 5.08
CA ASP A 324 8.41 1.54 4.85
C ASP A 324 8.66 1.31 3.35
N LEU A 325 7.59 1.19 2.55
CA LEU A 325 7.70 1.06 1.08
C LEU A 325 8.43 2.26 0.47
N VAL A 326 8.06 3.48 0.84
CA VAL A 326 8.64 4.72 0.28
C VAL A 326 10.08 4.90 0.71
N MET A 327 10.36 4.76 2.02
CA MET A 327 11.66 5.07 2.59
C MET A 327 12.74 4.03 2.24
N ASN A 328 12.38 2.75 2.20
CA ASN A 328 13.34 1.67 2.02
C ASN A 328 13.34 1.17 0.58
N SER A 329 12.23 0.53 0.14
CA SER A 329 12.21 -0.19 -1.13
C SER A 329 12.17 0.73 -2.36
N LEU A 330 11.25 1.71 -2.39
CA LEU A 330 11.11 2.62 -3.52
C LEU A 330 12.28 3.58 -3.64
N LYS A 331 12.82 4.07 -2.51
CA LYS A 331 14.01 4.92 -2.53
C LYS A 331 15.19 4.18 -3.14
N GLN A 332 15.43 2.94 -2.73
CA GLN A 332 16.51 2.12 -3.28
C GLN A 332 16.31 1.87 -4.78
N LEU A 333 15.10 1.47 -5.19
CA LEU A 333 14.78 1.25 -6.59
C LEU A 333 15.00 2.52 -7.44
N ARG A 334 14.53 3.69 -6.99
CA ARG A 334 14.67 4.95 -7.73
C ARG A 334 16.13 5.39 -7.87
N VAL A 335 16.95 5.21 -6.83
CA VAL A 335 18.38 5.54 -6.89
C VAL A 335 19.07 4.68 -7.95
N GLU A 336 18.84 3.36 -7.90
CA GLU A 336 19.44 2.41 -8.85
C GLU A 336 18.97 2.65 -10.28
N GLN A 337 17.67 2.94 -10.46
CA GLN A 337 17.12 3.34 -11.75
C GLN A 337 17.72 4.65 -12.27
N ALA A 338 17.94 5.64 -11.41
CA ALA A 338 18.53 6.92 -11.80
C ALA A 338 19.99 6.76 -12.25
N VAL A 339 20.75 5.86 -11.62
CA VAL A 339 22.11 5.51 -12.03
C VAL A 339 22.10 4.80 -13.38
N LEU A 340 21.27 3.77 -13.54
CA LEU A 340 21.19 3.02 -14.80
C LEU A 340 20.58 3.84 -15.95
N GLY A 341 19.69 4.78 -15.65
CA GLY A 341 19.04 5.66 -16.62
C GLY A 341 20.00 6.61 -17.33
N GLN A 342 21.22 6.80 -16.81
CA GLN A 342 22.29 7.56 -17.49
C GLN A 342 22.86 6.78 -18.70
N PHE A 343 22.71 5.46 -18.71
CA PHE A 343 23.23 4.59 -19.76
C PHE A 343 22.16 4.29 -20.81
N ARG A 344 22.51 4.38 -22.09
CA ARG A 344 21.59 4.09 -23.20
C ARG A 344 21.23 2.59 -23.23
N TYR A 345 20.00 2.28 -23.63
CA TYR A 345 19.64 0.90 -24.00
C TYR A 345 20.33 0.48 -25.28
N ALA A 346 20.95 -0.70 -25.28
CA ALA A 346 21.44 -1.31 -26.50
C ALA A 346 20.26 -1.76 -27.37
N THR A 347 20.35 -1.51 -28.67
CA THR A 347 19.36 -2.01 -29.64
C THR A 347 19.56 -3.50 -29.89
N ASP A 348 18.50 -4.20 -30.31
CA ASP A 348 18.58 -5.64 -30.59
C ASP A 348 19.65 -5.95 -31.67
N ASP A 349 19.86 -5.04 -32.62
CA ASP A 349 20.88 -5.20 -33.66
C ASP A 349 22.30 -4.98 -33.12
N GLU A 350 22.50 -4.03 -32.21
CA GLU A 350 23.79 -3.86 -31.52
C GLU A 350 24.14 -5.06 -30.63
N ILE A 351 23.14 -5.66 -29.99
CA ILE A 351 23.33 -6.85 -29.17
C ILE A 351 23.72 -8.04 -30.04
N LYS A 352 23.04 -8.27 -31.18
CA LYS A 352 23.39 -9.35 -32.12
C LYS A 352 24.77 -9.19 -32.76
N ASN A 353 25.23 -7.96 -32.92
CA ASN A 353 26.53 -7.66 -33.51
C ASN A 353 27.68 -7.67 -32.50
N CYS A 354 27.36 -7.53 -31.20
CA CYS A 354 28.32 -7.63 -30.12
C CYS A 354 28.43 -9.08 -29.64
N ASP A 355 29.64 -9.52 -29.29
CA ASP A 355 29.93 -10.84 -28.71
C ASP A 355 28.85 -11.22 -27.68
N ASP A 356 28.15 -12.34 -27.89
CA ASP A 356 26.84 -12.67 -27.28
C ASP A 356 26.86 -12.81 -25.74
N VAL A 357 28.00 -12.60 -25.08
CA VAL A 357 28.24 -12.94 -23.67
C VAL A 357 28.65 -11.71 -22.87
N CYS A 358 28.01 -11.54 -21.71
CA CYS A 358 28.40 -10.48 -20.77
C CYS A 358 29.75 -10.79 -20.11
N ALA A 359 30.72 -9.88 -20.23
CA ALA A 359 32.07 -10.02 -19.68
C ALA A 359 32.14 -10.14 -18.14
N VAL A 360 31.03 -9.88 -17.43
CA VAL A 360 30.95 -9.92 -15.96
C VAL A 360 30.39 -11.25 -15.45
N CYS A 361 29.25 -11.69 -16.00
CA CYS A 361 28.57 -12.92 -15.55
C CYS A 361 28.74 -14.11 -16.50
N LEU A 362 29.45 -13.91 -17.62
CA LEU A 362 29.70 -14.93 -18.65
C LEU A 362 28.43 -15.61 -19.18
N SER A 363 27.28 -14.92 -19.09
CA SER A 363 25.98 -15.40 -19.53
C SER A 363 25.52 -14.67 -20.80
N PRO A 364 24.69 -15.31 -21.64
CA PRO A 364 24.23 -14.70 -22.89
C PRO A 364 23.46 -13.40 -22.67
N MET A 365 23.66 -12.45 -23.57
CA MET A 365 23.16 -11.09 -23.46
C MET A 365 21.84 -10.92 -24.22
N GLU A 366 20.71 -11.16 -23.56
CA GLU A 366 19.39 -10.85 -24.16
C GLU A 366 19.05 -9.35 -24.09
N ARG A 367 19.60 -8.62 -23.11
CA ARG A 367 19.37 -7.18 -22.88
C ARG A 367 20.62 -6.54 -22.30
N ALA A 368 21.00 -5.37 -22.81
CA ALA A 368 22.17 -4.66 -22.34
C ALA A 368 21.99 -3.15 -22.20
N ARG A 369 22.81 -2.59 -21.32
CA ARG A 369 23.09 -1.15 -21.25
C ARG A 369 24.40 -0.89 -21.97
N ALA A 370 24.39 0.10 -22.86
CA ALA A 370 25.56 0.58 -23.58
C ALA A 370 26.22 1.70 -22.78
N THR A 371 27.52 1.54 -22.52
CA THR A 371 28.34 2.55 -21.85
C THR A 371 28.85 3.61 -22.82
N PRO A 372 29.23 4.82 -22.36
CA PRO A 372 29.83 5.85 -23.22
C PRO A 372 31.10 5.39 -23.95
N CYS A 373 31.82 4.42 -23.38
CA CYS A 373 32.98 3.78 -24.00
C CYS A 373 32.64 2.59 -24.93
N GLN A 374 31.37 2.45 -25.33
CA GLN A 374 30.85 1.44 -26.27
C GLN A 374 30.95 -0.02 -25.80
N HIS A 375 31.07 -0.26 -24.49
CA HIS A 375 30.95 -1.60 -23.91
C HIS A 375 29.53 -1.91 -23.46
N PHE A 376 29.13 -3.18 -23.56
CA PHE A 376 27.79 -3.68 -23.24
C PHE A 376 27.81 -4.57 -21.99
N PHE A 377 26.82 -4.39 -21.13
CA PHE A 377 26.66 -5.18 -19.90
C PHE A 377 25.17 -5.40 -19.59
N HIS A 378 24.81 -6.49 -18.92
CA HIS A 378 23.49 -6.58 -18.27
C HIS A 378 23.34 -5.44 -17.26
N ALA A 379 22.13 -4.92 -17.10
CA ALA A 379 21.87 -3.84 -16.14
C ALA A 379 22.25 -4.22 -14.70
N THR A 380 22.04 -5.48 -14.30
CA THR A 380 22.49 -6.03 -13.00
C THR A 380 24.00 -6.04 -12.85
N CYS A 381 24.71 -6.56 -13.86
CA CYS A 381 26.17 -6.62 -13.86
C CYS A 381 26.77 -5.22 -13.82
N LEU A 382 26.26 -4.30 -14.64
CA LEU A 382 26.71 -2.91 -14.66
C LEU A 382 26.51 -2.24 -13.29
N ARG A 383 25.34 -2.42 -12.67
CA ARG A 383 25.05 -1.91 -11.32
C ARG A 383 26.02 -2.45 -10.28
N GLN A 384 26.29 -3.75 -10.29
CA GLN A 384 27.24 -4.36 -9.35
C GLN A 384 28.66 -3.82 -9.56
N CYS A 385 29.08 -3.62 -10.82
CA CYS A 385 30.36 -3.01 -11.12
C CYS A 385 30.44 -1.56 -10.64
N LEU A 386 29.40 -0.74 -10.87
CA LEU A 386 29.32 0.66 -10.42
C LEU A 386 29.37 0.80 -8.90
N ASN A 387 28.77 -0.14 -8.16
CA ASN A 387 28.84 -0.18 -6.70
C ASN A 387 30.26 -0.45 -6.18
N ASN A 388 31.11 -1.14 -6.96
CA ASN A 388 32.48 -1.46 -6.58
C ASN A 388 33.49 -0.44 -7.10
N SER A 389 33.33 0.06 -8.33
CA SER A 389 34.23 1.02 -8.96
C SER A 389 33.49 1.86 -10.01
N PRO A 390 33.78 3.17 -10.12
CA PRO A 390 33.18 4.05 -11.13
C PRO A 390 33.76 3.85 -12.55
N ASN A 391 34.63 2.85 -12.74
CA ASN A 391 35.35 2.63 -14.01
C ASN A 391 34.74 1.47 -14.79
N CYS A 392 34.86 1.52 -16.11
CA CYS A 392 34.46 0.42 -16.99
C CYS A 392 35.25 -0.86 -16.67
N PRO A 393 34.60 -2.02 -16.45
CA PRO A 393 35.30 -3.29 -16.19
C PRO A 393 36.28 -3.69 -17.29
N ILE A 394 35.96 -3.36 -18.54
CA ILE A 394 36.73 -3.75 -19.73
C ILE A 394 37.87 -2.76 -19.99
N CYS A 395 37.58 -1.48 -20.21
CA CYS A 395 38.60 -0.50 -20.59
C CYS A 395 39.20 0.34 -19.43
N LYS A 396 38.71 0.15 -18.21
CA LYS A 396 39.14 0.88 -16.98
C LYS A 396 39.00 2.41 -17.03
N ARG A 397 38.34 2.95 -18.05
CA ARG A 397 38.04 4.40 -18.16
C ARG A 397 36.84 4.77 -17.30
N GLU A 398 36.86 5.97 -16.76
CA GLU A 398 35.71 6.59 -16.07
C GLU A 398 34.58 6.86 -17.05
N TYR A 399 33.34 6.76 -16.58
CA TYR A 399 32.16 7.09 -17.36
C TYR A 399 32.01 8.62 -17.48
N THR A 400 32.29 9.16 -18.66
CA THR A 400 32.06 10.57 -18.99
C THR A 400 30.82 10.68 -19.86
N PHE A 401 29.82 11.40 -19.38
CA PHE A 401 28.59 11.68 -20.12
C PHE A 401 28.71 13.08 -20.72
N VAL A 402 28.68 13.18 -22.05
CA VAL A 402 28.57 14.46 -22.75
C VAL A 402 27.09 14.83 -22.75
N HIS A 403 26.72 15.85 -21.97
CA HIS A 403 25.33 16.33 -21.85
C HIS A 403 24.93 17.23 -23.01
#